data_AF-A0A009RGN3-F1
#
_entry.id   AF-A0A009RGN3-F1
#
_cell.length_a   1.000
_cell.length_b   1.000
_cell.length_c   1.000
_cell.angle_alpha   90.00
_cell.angle_beta   90.00
_cell.angle_gamma   90.00
#
_symmetry.space_group_name_H-M   'P 1'
#
loop_
_entity.id
_entity.type
_entity.pdbx_description
1 polymer ?
#
loop_
_entity_poly.entity_id
_entity_poly.type
_entity_poly.pdbx_seq_one_letter_code
_entity_poly.pdbx_strand_id
1 'polypeptide(L)' 'MLTRVVFNQKGGVGKSSITVNLAAISAKHGLRTLVIDLDPQANSSQYLLGDEATYSAEKSILEPNIEN' A
#
# COMPACT_ATOMS: atom_id res chain seq x y z
N MET A 1 -0.24 -19.51 1.81
CA MET A 1 0.18 -18.09 1.67
C MET A 1 0.28 -17.79 0.19
N LEU A 2 -0.34 -16.70 -0.28
CA LEU A 2 -0.38 -16.35 -1.69
C LEU A 2 0.34 -15.01 -1.90
N THR A 3 1.27 -14.96 -2.86
CA THR A 3 2.04 -13.75 -3.17
C THR A 3 1.74 -13.32 -4.60
N ARG A 4 1.40 -12.04 -4.79
CA ARG A 4 1.15 -11.44 -6.10
C ARG A 4 2.06 -10.24 -6.30
N VAL A 5 2.58 -10.07 -7.51
CA VAL A 5 3.42 -8.93 -7.90
C VAL A 5 2.77 -8.24 -9.09
N VAL A 6 2.55 -6.93 -8.99
CA VAL A 6 2.06 -6.08 -10.09
C VAL A 6 3.24 -5.23 -10.57
N PHE A 7 3.77 -5.56 -11.74
CA PHE A 7 4.95 -4.90 -12.28
C PHE A 7 4.73 -4.44 -13.73
N ASN A 8 5.27 -3.26 -14.05
CA ASN A 8 5.37 -2.72 -15.41
C ASN A 8 6.45 -1.63 -15.43
N GLN A 9 7.28 -1.60 -16.47
CA GLN A 9 8.37 -0.61 -16.62
C GLN A 9 7.84 0.82 -16.82
N LYS A 10 6.63 0.99 -17.36
CA LYS A 10 6.04 2.30 -17.64
C LYS A 10 5.38 2.88 -16.38
N GLY A 11 5.65 4.16 -16.10
CA GLY A 11 4.95 4.96 -15.09
C GLY A 11 3.51 5.28 -15.50
N GLY A 12 2.61 5.49 -14.53
CA GLY A 12 1.23 5.93 -14.80
C GLY A 12 0.27 4.90 -15.43
N VAL A 13 0.66 3.63 -15.53
CA VAL A 13 -0.19 2.56 -16.12
C VAL A 13 -1.16 1.89 -15.14
N GLY A 14 -1.33 2.45 -13.94
CA GLY A 14 -2.27 1.93 -12.94
C GLY A 14 -1.75 0.81 -12.03
N LYS A 15 -0.43 0.58 -11.94
CA LYS A 15 0.16 -0.45 -11.06
C LYS A 15 -0.31 -0.34 -9.62
N SER A 16 -0.10 0.83 -8.99
CA SER A 16 -0.50 1.08 -7.60
C SER A 16 -2.01 0.95 -7.43
N SER A 17 -2.80 1.51 -8.35
CA SER A 17 -4.28 1.39 -8.33
C SER A 17 -4.76 -0.06 -8.35
N ILE A 18 -4.15 -0.91 -9.18
CA ILE A 18 -4.48 -2.34 -9.23
C ILE A 18 -4.04 -3.03 -7.92
N THR A 19 -2.83 -2.75 -7.43
CA THR A 19 -2.29 -3.33 -6.20
C THR A 19 -3.19 -3.04 -4.99
N VAL A 20 -3.55 -1.78 -4.76
CA VAL A 20 -4.33 -1.38 -3.58
C VAL A 20 -5.77 -1.92 -3.64
N ASN A 21 -6.38 -1.97 -4.83
CA ASN A 21 -7.73 -2.53 -4.98
C ASN A 21 -7.73 -4.05 -4.81
N LEU A 22 -6.74 -4.78 -5.35
CA LEU A 22 -6.60 -6.22 -5.09
C LEU A 22 -6.39 -6.50 -3.60
N ALA A 23 -5.62 -5.67 -2.92
CA ALA A 23 -5.43 -5.77 -1.48
C ALA A 23 -6.73 -5.52 -0.70
N ALA A 24 -7.45 -4.45 -1.01
CA ALA A 24 -8.73 -4.11 -0.38
C ALA A 24 -9.77 -5.22 -0.56
N ILE A 25 -9.91 -5.77 -1.77
CA ILE A 25 -10.82 -6.89 -2.04
C ILE A 25 -10.39 -8.16 -1.29
N SER A 26 -9.09 -8.44 -1.22
CA SER A 26 -8.57 -9.59 -0.47
C SER A 26 -8.87 -9.48 1.02
N ALA A 27 -8.62 -8.30 1.61
CA ALA A 27 -8.93 -8.00 3.00
C ALA A 27 -10.45 -8.08 3.27
N LYS A 28 -11.28 -7.54 2.37
CA LYS A 28 -12.75 -7.62 2.45
C LYS A 28 -13.26 -9.07 2.46
N HIS A 29 -12.55 -9.99 1.82
CA HIS A 29 -12.85 -11.43 1.86
C HIS A 29 -12.24 -12.16 3.08
N GLY A 30 -11.76 -11.43 4.09
CA GLY A 30 -11.23 -12.01 5.33
C GLY A 30 -9.79 -12.52 5.23
N LEU A 31 -9.07 -12.21 4.15
CA LEU A 31 -7.66 -12.58 4.03
C LEU A 31 -6.78 -11.57 4.76
N ARG A 32 -5.89 -12.06 5.63
CA ARG A 32 -4.79 -11.24 6.15
C ARG A 32 -3.91 -10.81 4.97
N THR A 33 -3.97 -9.52 4.65
CA THR A 33 -3.40 -8.96 3.42
C THR A 33 -2.31 -7.97 3.79
N LEU A 34 -1.11 -8.15 3.21
CA LEU A 34 0.02 -7.26 3.35
C LEU A 34 0.36 -6.65 1.99
N VAL A 35 0.49 -5.33 1.94
CA VAL A 35 1.01 -4.61 0.77
C VAL A 35 2.43 -4.17 1.08
N ILE A 36 3.36 -4.49 0.18
CA ILE A 36 4.74 -4.00 0.23
C ILE A 36 4.92 -3.06 -0.97
N ASP A 37 5.10 -1.77 -0.69
CA ASP A 37 5.34 -0.75 -1.70
C ASP A 37 6.85 -0.64 -1.96
N LEU A 38 7.26 -1.05 -3.16
CA LEU A 38 8.68 -1.03 -3.58
C LEU A 38 9.00 0.13 -4.54
N ASP A 39 8.00 0.99 -4.82
CA ASP A 39 8.17 2.15 -5.67
C ASP A 39 8.61 3.35 -4.81
N PRO A 40 9.75 4.02 -5.08
CA PRO A 40 10.18 5.20 -4.35
C PRO A 40 9.18 6.36 -4.35
N GLN A 41 8.23 6.38 -5.30
CA GLN A 41 7.16 7.38 -5.32
C GLN A 41 6.07 7.13 -4.27
N ALA A 42 6.07 5.97 -3.61
CA ALA A 42 5.17 5.62 -2.50
C ALA A 42 3.66 5.77 -2.78
N ASN A 43 3.25 5.71 -4.06
CA ASN A 43 1.85 5.92 -4.46
C ASN A 43 0.89 4.92 -3.81
N SER A 44 1.32 3.66 -3.59
CA SER A 44 0.46 2.65 -2.98
C SER A 44 0.27 2.94 -1.49
N SER A 45 1.35 3.35 -0.82
CA SER A 45 1.38 3.75 0.58
C SER A 45 0.49 4.97 0.81
N GLN A 46 0.64 6.02 0.00
CA GLN A 46 -0.21 7.22 0.06
C GLN A 46 -1.68 6.92 -0.19
N TYR A 47 -2.00 6.04 -1.15
CA TYR A 47 -3.38 5.67 -1.41
C TYR A 47 -4.03 4.93 -0.21
N LEU A 48 -3.27 4.08 0.48
CA LEU A 48 -3.78 3.27 1.59
C LEU A 48 -3.84 4.01 2.92
N LEU A 49 -2.85 4.87 3.19
CA LEU A 49 -2.67 5.51 4.50
C LEU A 49 -3.06 7.00 4.48
N GLY A 50 -3.24 7.62 3.31
CA GLY A 50 -3.52 9.05 3.19
C GLY A 50 -2.36 9.90 3.73
N ASP A 51 -2.70 10.97 4.46
CA ASP A 51 -1.73 11.90 5.06
C ASP A 51 -0.75 11.20 6.00
N GLU A 52 -1.14 10.08 6.60
CA GLU A 52 -0.28 9.27 7.46
C GLU A 52 0.93 8.73 6.71
N ALA A 53 0.85 8.45 5.41
CA ALA A 53 2.00 8.00 4.60
C ALA A 53 3.01 9.12 4.29
N THR A 54 2.71 10.37 4.63
CA THR A 54 3.60 11.50 4.36
C THR A 54 4.68 11.58 5.42
N TYR A 55 5.94 11.57 5.00
CA TYR A 55 7.06 11.82 5.91
C TYR A 55 7.00 13.26 6.43
N SER A 56 7.05 13.43 7.75
CA SER A 56 7.23 14.73 8.41
C SER A 56 8.39 14.62 9.40
N ALA A 57 9.21 15.67 9.49
CA ALA A 57 10.30 15.74 10.48
C ALA A 57 9.79 15.60 11.92
N GLU A 58 8.53 15.97 12.16
CA GLU A 58 7.87 15.88 13.47
C GLU A 58 7.18 14.53 13.69
N LYS A 59 7.08 13.71 12.63
CA LYS A 59 6.46 12.38 12.64
C LYS A 59 7.44 11.35 12.09
N SER A 60 8.50 11.13 12.86
CA SER A 60 9.63 10.26 12.53
C SER A 60 9.23 8.78 12.33
N ILE A 61 8.05 8.36 12.77
CA ILE A 61 7.63 6.96 12.81
C ILE A 61 6.15 6.87 12.45
N LEU A 62 5.79 5.93 11.58
CA LEU A 62 4.41 5.50 11.40
C LEU A 62 4.02 4.67 12.63
N GLU A 63 3.06 5.17 13.41
CA GLU A 63 2.44 4.38 14.47
C GLU A 63 1.68 3.21 13.81
N PRO A 64 1.89 1.95 14.23
CA PRO A 64 1.16 0.83 13.69
C PRO A 64 -0.34 1.00 13.99
N ASN A 65 -1.19 1.04 12.96
CA ASN A 65 -2.64 1.07 13.12
C ASN A 65 -3.19 -0.35 13.44
N ILE A 66 -2.71 -0.95 14.52
CA ILE A 66 -3.22 -2.22 15.06
C ILE A 66 -4.35 -1.86 16.01
N GLU A 67 -5.54 -1.59 15.49
CA GLU A 67 -6.75 -1.68 16.29
C GLU A 67 -7.03 -3.18 16.57
N ASN A 68 -7.19 -3.53 17.85
CA ASN A 68 -7.49 -4.89 18.32
C ASN A 68 -8.88 -5.36 17.86
#